data_AF-A0A0N4W1L1-F1
#
_entry.id   AF-A0A0N4W1L1-F1
#
_cell.length_a   1.000
_cell.length_b   1.000
_cell.length_c   1.000
_cell.angle_alpha   90.00
_cell.angle_beta   90.00
_cell.angle_gamma   90.00
#
_symmetry.space_group_name_H-M   'P 1'
#
loop_
_entity.id
_entity.type
_entity.pdbx_description
1 polymer ?
#
loop_
_entity_poly.entity_id
_entity_poly.type
_entity_poly.pdbx_seq_one_letter_code
_entity_poly.pdbx_strand_id
1 'polypeptide(L)'
;MSIIVEAKVLDSRVPAIVDTGSTISIIPVGILAKAQKASYDVDSLEVLSDDSIIPVFDASRNHIAFVGANKIAVVLEERNKVEVAFHIADDNEADILLGTNTLGKLGVQVVLPPQEQTLHAEAQEEVVVARRMYIPPYGKVGFSMSRGK
;
A
#
# COMPACT_ATOMS: atom_id res chain seq x y z
N MET A 1 -4.54 0.20 4.50
CA MET A 1 -5.99 0.45 4.41
C MET A 1 -6.21 0.97 3.01
N SER A 2 -7.18 0.42 2.29
CA SER A 2 -7.50 0.87 0.94
C SER A 2 -8.98 1.20 0.83
N ILE A 3 -9.28 2.18 -0.01
CA ILE A 3 -10.64 2.51 -0.44
C ILE A 3 -10.68 2.54 -1.96
N ILE A 4 -11.84 2.29 -2.55
CA ILE A 4 -12.06 2.41 -3.99
C ILE A 4 -12.87 3.69 -4.22
N VAL A 5 -12.36 4.54 -5.10
CA VAL A 5 -13.01 5.77 -5.55
C VAL A 5 -13.00 5.80 -7.07
N GLU A 6 -13.74 6.72 -7.68
CA GLU A 6 -13.68 6.93 -9.12
C GLU A 6 -12.67 8.02 -9.46
N ALA A 7 -11.83 7.77 -10.47
CA ALA A 7 -10.85 8.70 -10.99
C ALA A 7 -11.09 8.95 -12.47
N LYS A 8 -10.94 10.20 -12.91
CA LYS A 8 -10.85 10.54 -14.33
C LYS A 8 -9.38 10.53 -14.76
N VAL A 9 -9.06 9.67 -15.73
CA VAL A 9 -7.72 9.37 -16.23
C VAL A 9 -7.83 9.08 -17.73
N LEU A 10 -6.96 9.69 -18.55
CA LEU A 10 -6.91 9.49 -20.01
C LEU A 10 -8.29 9.65 -20.69
N ASP A 11 -9.01 10.71 -20.31
CA ASP A 11 -10.38 11.03 -20.76
C ASP A 11 -11.46 9.97 -20.44
N SER A 12 -11.16 9.01 -19.57
CA SER A 12 -12.08 7.98 -19.10
C SER A 12 -12.25 8.00 -17.58
N ARG A 13 -13.35 7.43 -17.07
CA ARG A 13 -13.56 7.17 -15.65
C ARG A 13 -13.14 5.73 -15.35
N VAL A 14 -12.24 5.55 -14.39
CA VAL A 14 -11.73 4.25 -13.96
C VAL A 14 -11.81 4.14 -12.43
N PRO A 15 -12.04 2.94 -11.86
CA PRO A 15 -11.88 2.75 -10.44
C PRO A 15 -10.43 2.97 -10.02
N ALA A 16 -10.24 3.61 -8.87
CA ALA A 16 -8.94 3.89 -8.29
C ALA A 16 -8.89 3.36 -6.86
N ILE A 17 -7.95 2.45 -6.62
CA ILE A 17 -7.61 1.95 -5.31
C ILE A 17 -6.68 2.96 -4.66
N VAL A 18 -7.20 3.71 -3.68
CA VAL A 18 -6.42 4.61 -2.84
C VAL A 18 -5.84 3.79 -1.71
N ASP A 19 -4.54 3.50 -1.75
CA ASP A 19 -3.90 2.58 -0.81
C ASP A 19 -2.78 3.24 0.00
N THR A 20 -2.97 3.30 1.32
CA THR A 20 -1.96 3.81 2.25
C THR A 20 -0.80 2.84 2.47
N GLY A 21 -0.95 1.57 2.08
CA GLY A 21 0.08 0.53 2.17
C GLY A 21 1.03 0.48 0.98
N SER A 22 0.72 1.20 -0.10
CA SER A 22 1.56 1.25 -1.29
C SER A 22 2.37 2.55 -1.32
N THR A 23 3.66 2.44 -1.65
CA THR A 23 4.56 3.59 -1.84
C THR A 23 4.51 4.16 -3.25
N ILE A 24 3.97 3.40 -4.21
CA ILE A 24 3.95 3.75 -5.63
C ILE A 24 2.53 3.76 -6.17
N SER A 25 2.35 4.43 -7.31
CA SER A 25 1.12 4.37 -8.09
C SER A 25 1.33 3.48 -9.32
N ILE A 26 0.33 2.65 -9.64
CA ILE A 26 0.38 1.65 -10.71
C ILE A 26 -0.80 1.85 -11.66
N ILE A 27 -0.53 1.80 -12.96
CA ILE A 27 -1.56 1.75 -14.01
C ILE A 27 -1.37 0.48 -14.85
N PRO A 28 -2.41 -0.34 -15.03
CA PRO A 28 -2.39 -1.45 -15.97
C PRO A 28 -2.19 -1.00 -17.42
N VAL A 29 -1.39 -1.74 -18.19
CA VAL A 29 -1.27 -1.54 -19.64
C VAL A 29 -2.63 -1.70 -20.34
N GLY A 30 -3.52 -2.53 -19.80
CA GLY A 30 -4.89 -2.67 -20.27
C GLY A 30 -5.70 -1.36 -20.28
N ILE A 31 -5.44 -0.43 -19.35
CA ILE A 31 -6.10 0.89 -19.32
C ILE A 31 -5.55 1.79 -20.43
N LEU A 32 -4.23 1.81 -20.63
CA LEU A 32 -3.58 2.55 -21.72
C LEU A 32 -4.08 2.05 -23.09
N ALA A 33 -4.15 0.73 -23.28
CA ALA A 33 -4.65 0.12 -24.51
C ALA A 33 -6.12 0.49 -24.78
N LYS A 34 -6.96 0.58 -23.74
CA LYS A 34 -8.35 1.03 -23.87
C LYS A 34 -8.43 2.52 -24.25
N ALA A 35 -7.62 3.38 -23.63
CA ALA A 35 -7.55 4.79 -23.96
C ALA A 35 -7.11 5.01 -25.42
N GLN A 36 -6.08 4.28 -25.88
CA GLN A 36 -5.62 4.34 -27.28
C GLN A 36 -6.73 3.93 -28.26
N LYS A 37 -7.49 2.88 -27.95
CA LYS A 37 -8.66 2.46 -28.76
C LYS A 37 -9.78 3.50 -28.76
N ALA A 38 -9.90 4.28 -27.70
CA ALA A 38 -10.81 5.41 -27.59
C ALA A 38 -10.26 6.70 -28.24
N SER A 39 -9.19 6.60 -29.05
CA SER A 39 -8.53 7.72 -29.74
C SER A 39 -7.82 8.73 -28.83
N TYR A 40 -7.52 8.35 -27.58
CA TYR A 40 -6.58 9.10 -26.75
C TYR A 40 -5.16 8.91 -27.28
N ASP A 41 -4.38 10.00 -27.36
CA ASP A 41 -2.99 9.97 -27.81
C ASP A 41 -2.06 9.53 -26.67
N VAL A 42 -1.93 8.22 -26.46
CA VAL A 42 -1.09 7.63 -25.40
C VAL A 42 0.39 7.89 -25.65
N ASP A 43 0.80 7.99 -26.92
CA ASP A 43 2.19 8.24 -27.31
C ASP A 43 2.67 9.65 -26.94
N SER A 44 1.75 10.58 -26.66
CA SER A 44 2.06 11.93 -26.17
C SER A 44 2.38 12.02 -24.67
N LEU A 45 2.17 10.94 -23.90
CA LEU A 45 2.41 10.94 -22.46
C LEU A 45 3.89 11.11 -22.13
N GLU A 46 4.21 11.90 -21.10
CA GLU A 46 5.59 12.07 -20.64
C GLU A 46 6.11 10.75 -20.05
N VAL A 47 7.04 10.11 -20.76
CA VAL A 47 7.75 8.91 -20.29
C VAL A 47 8.82 9.32 -19.29
N LEU A 48 8.83 8.66 -18.14
CA LEU A 48 9.90 8.82 -17.15
C LEU A 48 11.09 7.95 -17.54
N SER A 49 12.30 8.44 -17.28
CA SER A 49 13.53 7.70 -17.58
C SER A 49 13.60 6.36 -16.85
N ASP A 50 14.22 5.34 -17.45
CA ASP A 50 14.39 4.02 -16.83
C ASP A 50 15.09 4.08 -15.46
N ASP A 51 15.97 5.06 -15.26
CA ASP A 51 16.63 5.33 -13.96
C ASP A 51 15.65 5.67 -12.82
N SER A 52 14.41 6.05 -13.16
CA SER A 52 13.34 6.32 -12.20
C SER A 52 12.54 5.07 -11.80
N ILE A 53 12.69 3.97 -12.54
CA ILE A 53 12.05 2.69 -12.28
C ILE A 53 12.92 1.91 -11.29
N ILE A 54 12.60 2.04 -10.02
CA ILE A 54 13.26 1.26 -8.95
C ILE A 54 12.63 -0.15 -8.86
N PRO A 55 13.36 -1.16 -8.37
CA PRO A 55 12.76 -2.47 -8.07
C PRO A 55 11.61 -2.33 -7.07
N VAL A 56 10.44 -2.85 -7.43
CA VAL A 56 9.25 -2.83 -6.56
C VAL A 56 8.83 -4.25 -6.23
N PHE A 57 8.42 -4.42 -4.98
CA PHE A 57 7.95 -5.69 -4.45
C PHE A 57 6.51 -5.57 -3.98
N ASP A 58 5.73 -6.61 -4.20
CA ASP A 58 4.39 -6.72 -3.61
C ASP A 58 4.46 -6.97 -2.09
N ALA A 59 3.30 -7.00 -1.44
CA ALA A 59 3.20 -7.27 0.00
C ALA A 59 3.70 -8.68 0.41
N SER A 60 3.79 -9.60 -0.54
CA SER A 60 4.33 -10.97 -0.35
C SER A 60 5.82 -11.06 -0.70
N ARG A 61 6.48 -9.93 -1.00
CA ARG A 61 7.89 -9.82 -1.41
C ARG A 61 8.22 -10.44 -2.76
N ASN A 62 7.23 -10.59 -3.64
CA ASN A 62 7.47 -10.92 -5.03
C ASN A 62 7.86 -9.67 -5.80
N HIS A 63 8.85 -9.80 -6.69
CA HIS A 63 9.24 -8.72 -7.58
C HIS A 63 8.15 -8.47 -8.62
N ILE A 64 7.74 -7.21 -8.78
CA ILE A 64 6.80 -6.79 -9.81
C ILE A 64 7.58 -6.29 -11.02
N ALA A 65 7.33 -6.87 -12.20
CA ALA A 65 7.89 -6.38 -13.45
C ALA A 65 7.00 -5.26 -14.00
N PHE A 66 7.59 -4.08 -14.23
CA PHE A 66 6.94 -2.97 -14.91
C PHE A 66 7.52 -2.80 -16.32
N VAL A 67 6.67 -2.41 -17.27
CA VAL A 67 7.06 -2.22 -18.67
C VAL A 67 7.49 -0.78 -18.97
N GLY A 68 7.30 0.13 -18.03
CA GLY A 68 7.67 1.53 -18.14
C GLY A 68 7.09 2.37 -17.02
N ALA A 69 7.28 3.68 -17.11
CA ALA A 69 6.67 4.64 -16.22
C ALA A 69 6.33 5.95 -16.95
N ASN A 70 5.17 6.53 -16.64
CA ASN A 70 4.66 7.73 -17.29
C ASN A 70 4.09 8.71 -16.26
N LYS A 71 4.11 10.01 -16.58
CA LYS A 71 3.25 10.98 -15.90
C LYS A 71 1.89 11.03 -16.58
N ILE A 72 0.86 10.88 -15.78
CA ILE A 72 -0.53 10.90 -16.23
C ILE A 72 -1.33 11.80 -15.30
N ALA A 73 -2.15 12.66 -15.88
CA ALA A 73 -3.08 13.46 -15.14
C ALA A 73 -4.21 12.63 -14.53
N VAL A 74 -4.45 12.83 -13.24
CA VAL A 74 -5.52 12.21 -12.48
C VAL A 74 -6.41 13.29 -11.87
N VAL A 75 -7.72 13.10 -11.97
CA VAL A 75 -8.72 13.87 -11.22
C VAL A 75 -9.51 12.90 -10.36
N LEU A 76 -9.46 13.06 -9.04
CA LEU A 76 -10.31 12.34 -8.10
C LEU A 76 -11.56 13.16 -7.80
N GLU A 77 -12.74 12.54 -7.83
CA GLU A 77 -14.03 13.14 -7.42
C GLU A 77 -14.31 14.55 -8.00
N GLU A 78 -13.98 14.79 -9.27
CA GLU A 78 -14.14 16.11 -9.93
C GLU A 78 -13.35 17.27 -9.27
N ARG A 79 -12.27 16.94 -8.54
CA ARG A 79 -11.40 17.94 -7.89
C ARG A 79 -10.27 18.39 -8.81
N ASN A 80 -9.15 18.80 -8.20
CA ASN A 80 -7.98 19.28 -8.91
C ASN A 80 -7.36 18.19 -9.77
N LYS A 81 -6.93 18.58 -10.98
CA LYS A 81 -6.10 17.76 -11.86
C LYS A 81 -4.68 17.73 -11.33
N VAL A 82 -4.14 16.53 -11.10
CA VAL A 82 -2.81 16.31 -10.53
C VAL A 82 -2.02 15.38 -11.45
N GLU A 83 -0.80 15.76 -11.78
CA GLU A 83 0.13 14.89 -12.50
C GLU A 83 0.70 13.82 -11.55
N VAL A 84 0.47 12.56 -11.90
CA VAL A 84 0.90 11.39 -11.14
C VAL A 84 1.91 10.59 -11.95
N ALA A 85 3.04 10.26 -11.33
CA ALA A 85 3.96 9.27 -11.86
C ALA A 85 3.42 7.86 -11.59
N PHE A 86 3.14 7.12 -12.65
CA PHE A 86 2.69 5.74 -12.61
C PHE A 86 3.78 4.80 -13.12
N HIS A 87 3.91 3.65 -12.46
CA HIS A 87 4.54 2.48 -13.06
C HIS A 87 3.49 1.72 -13.88
N ILE A 88 3.87 1.22 -15.05
CA ILE A 88 2.98 0.48 -15.93
C ILE A 88 3.12 -1.02 -15.66
N ALA A 89 2.05 -1.63 -15.18
CA ALA A 89 1.98 -3.08 -14.98
C ALA A 89 1.58 -3.80 -16.28
N ASP A 90 2.20 -4.94 -16.56
CA ASP A 90 1.87 -5.81 -17.69
C ASP A 90 0.68 -6.73 -17.35
N ASP A 91 -0.47 -6.12 -17.09
CA ASP A 91 -1.71 -6.82 -16.84
C ASP A 91 -2.90 -6.10 -17.49
N ASN A 92 -4.06 -6.76 -17.46
CA ASN A 92 -5.31 -6.28 -18.02
C ASN A 92 -6.32 -5.86 -16.94
N GLU A 93 -5.84 -5.51 -15.74
CA GLU A 93 -6.71 -5.00 -14.69
C GLU A 93 -7.42 -3.70 -15.15
N ALA A 94 -8.58 -3.44 -14.54
CA ALA A 94 -9.44 -2.32 -14.91
C ALA A 94 -9.30 -1.12 -13.96
N ASP A 95 -8.54 -1.28 -12.89
CA ASP A 95 -8.45 -0.32 -11.79
C ASP A 95 -7.01 0.21 -11.72
N ILE A 96 -6.85 1.47 -11.33
CA ILE A 96 -5.53 2.03 -11.02
C ILE A 96 -5.26 1.93 -9.53
N LEU A 97 -3.99 1.87 -9.15
CA LEU A 97 -3.57 1.97 -7.75
C LEU A 97 -2.89 3.32 -7.51
N LEU A 98 -3.36 4.05 -6.51
CA LEU A 98 -2.83 5.33 -6.05
C LEU A 98 -2.16 5.12 -4.69
N GLY A 99 -0.83 5.12 -4.71
CA GLY A 99 -0.01 5.00 -3.51
C GLY A 99 0.23 6.32 -2.81
N THR A 100 0.91 6.23 -1.67
CA THR A 100 1.30 7.36 -0.81
C THR A 100 2.14 8.43 -1.50
N ASN A 101 2.77 8.14 -2.65
CA ASN A 101 3.46 9.14 -3.48
C ASN A 101 2.53 10.22 -4.08
N THR A 102 1.22 9.99 -4.09
CA THR A 102 0.24 10.88 -4.74
C THR A 102 -0.84 11.41 -3.81
N LEU A 103 -1.17 10.68 -2.74
CA LEU A 103 -2.33 10.98 -1.88
C LEU A 103 -2.41 12.43 -1.42
N GLY A 104 -1.31 12.98 -0.90
CA GLY A 104 -1.27 14.37 -0.45
C GLY A 104 -1.51 15.38 -1.58
N LYS A 105 -1.00 15.12 -2.78
CA LYS A 105 -1.20 15.98 -3.96
C LYS A 105 -2.64 15.94 -4.45
N LEU A 106 -3.27 14.77 -4.33
CA LEU A 106 -4.68 14.53 -4.66
C LEU A 106 -5.65 15.03 -3.58
N GLY A 107 -5.15 15.61 -2.48
CA GLY A 107 -5.97 16.13 -1.39
C GLY A 107 -6.57 15.06 -0.49
N VAL A 108 -6.03 13.83 -0.52
CA VAL A 108 -6.42 12.74 0.37
C VAL A 108 -5.71 12.93 1.71
N GLN A 109 -6.49 12.92 2.80
CA GLN A 109 -5.99 12.99 4.17
C GLN A 109 -6.44 11.74 4.94
N VAL A 110 -5.48 11.11 5.63
CA VAL A 110 -5.76 10.00 6.53
C VAL A 110 -5.85 10.56 7.93
N VAL A 111 -7.03 10.46 8.55
CA VAL A 111 -7.29 10.95 9.90
C VAL A 111 -7.51 9.76 10.82
N LEU A 112 -6.72 9.69 11.89
CA LEU A 112 -6.94 8.77 13.00
C LEU A 112 -7.65 9.56 14.12
N PRO A 113 -8.98 9.39 14.29
CA PRO A 113 -9.68 10.08 15.37
C PRO A 113 -9.18 9.59 16.73
N PRO A 114 -9.18 10.45 17.77
CA PRO A 114 -8.91 10.02 19.13
C PRO A 114 -9.87 8.90 19.53
N GLN A 115 -9.38 7.83 20.14
CA GLN A 115 -10.25 6.86 20.79
C GLN A 115 -10.91 7.53 22.00
N GLU A 116 -12.24 7.58 22.01
CA GLU A 116 -12.96 7.78 23.26
C GLU A 116 -12.57 6.63 24.19
N GLN A 117 -11.98 6.95 25.34
CA GLN A 117 -11.68 5.98 26.38
C GLN A 117 -13.00 5.48 26.95
N THR A 118 -13.59 4.45 26.35
CA THR A 118 -14.56 3.63 27.07
C THR A 118 -13.79 2.96 28.19
N LEU A 119 -14.00 3.44 29.42
CA LEU A 119 -13.55 2.81 30.65
C LEU A 119 -14.21 1.43 30.75
N HIS A 120 -13.67 0.43 30.05
CA HIS A 120 -13.92 -0.96 30.38
C HIS A 120 -13.13 -1.24 31.65
N ALA A 121 -13.84 -1.36 32.77
CA ALA A 121 -13.29 -1.91 33.99
C ALA A 121 -12.92 -3.38 33.75
N GLU A 122 -11.71 -3.61 33.25
CA GLU A 122 -11.10 -4.92 33.28
C GLU A 122 -10.68 -5.20 34.73
N ALA A 123 -11.28 -6.24 35.33
CA ALA A 123 -10.83 -6.77 36.60
C ALA A 123 -9.37 -7.21 36.43
N GLN A 124 -8.45 -6.47 37.04
CA GLN A 124 -7.03 -6.81 37.07
C GLN A 124 -6.86 -8.03 37.97
N GLU A 125 -6.77 -9.24 37.39
CA GLU A 125 -6.12 -10.35 38.08
C GLU A 125 -4.62 -10.03 38.15
N GLU A 126 -4.20 -9.55 39.31
CA GLU A 126 -2.81 -9.22 39.59
C GLU A 126 -1.98 -10.53 39.65
N VAL A 127 -1.30 -10.86 38.57
CA VAL A 127 -0.36 -11.98 38.53
C VAL A 127 0.99 -11.54 39.08
N VAL A 128 1.30 -11.98 40.31
CA VAL A 128 2.60 -11.72 40.97
C VAL A 128 3.61 -12.81 40.60
N VAL A 129 4.76 -12.43 40.03
CA VAL A 129 5.83 -13.37 39.66
C VAL A 129 6.56 -13.88 40.90
N ALA A 130 6.35 -15.14 41.28
CA ALA A 130 7.00 -15.74 42.45
C ALA A 130 8.53 -15.90 42.30
N ARG A 131 9.04 -16.15 41.08
CA ARG A 131 10.48 -16.22 40.82
C ARG A 131 10.80 -16.04 39.34
N ARG A 132 11.82 -15.24 39.02
CA ARG A 132 12.42 -15.16 37.68
C ARG A 132 13.69 -16.01 37.64
N MET A 133 13.81 -16.90 36.67
CA MET A 133 15.04 -17.66 36.40
C MET A 133 15.46 -17.45 34.95
N TYR A 134 16.68 -16.99 34.74
CA TYR A 134 17.25 -16.81 33.40
C TYR A 134 17.80 -18.14 32.89
N ILE A 135 17.34 -18.58 31.71
CA ILE A 135 17.83 -19.77 31.03
C ILE A 135 18.57 -19.32 29.75
N PRO A 136 19.90 -19.33 29.72
CA PRO A 136 20.64 -18.99 28.51
C PRO A 136 20.45 -20.06 27.42
N PRO A 137 20.48 -19.68 26.14
CA PRO A 137 20.37 -20.62 25.03
C PRO A 137 21.54 -21.62 25.08
N TYR A 138 21.22 -22.90 24.86
CA TYR A 138 22.11 -24.09 24.89
C TYR A 138 22.58 -24.61 26.27
N GLY A 139 22.07 -24.07 27.39
CA GLY A 139 22.30 -24.66 28.71
C GLY A 139 21.43 -25.89 28.95
N LYS A 140 22.01 -27.10 29.03
CA LYS A 140 21.29 -28.28 29.55
C LYS A 140 21.03 -28.08 31.05
N VAL A 141 19.80 -27.76 31.42
CA VAL A 141 19.36 -27.75 32.82
C VAL A 141 19.03 -29.19 33.22
N GLY A 142 19.92 -29.80 34.01
CA GLY A 142 19.66 -31.08 34.67
C GLY A 142 18.74 -30.86 35.86
N PHE A 143 17.51 -31.36 35.79
CA PHE A 143 16.59 -31.38 36.92
C PHE A 143 16.94 -32.58 37.82
N SER A 144 17.44 -32.34 39.03
CA SER A 144 17.43 -33.36 40.08
C SER A 144 16.14 -33.21 40.89
N MET A 145 15.29 -34.23 40.84
CA MET A 145 14.17 -34.34 41.76
C MET A 145 14.65 -34.99 43.06
N SER A 146 14.73 -34.22 44.14
CA SER A 146 14.76 -34.79 45.49
C SER A 146 13.33 -35.07 45.95
N ARG A 147 13.01 -36.36 46.17
CA ARG A 147 11.82 -36.74 46.95
C ARG A 147 12.05 -36.38 48.42
N GLY A 148 11.29 -35.43 48.92
CA GLY A 148 11.18 -35.11 50.35
C GLY A 148 9.86 -35.66 50.89
N LYS A 149 10.01 -36.52 51.90
CA LYS A 149 9.05 -37.34 52.68
C LYS A 149 7.62 -36.82 52.85
#